data_AF-A0A1Z4BKU2-F1
#
_entry.id   AF-A0A1Z4BKU2-F1
#
_cell.length_a   1.000
_cell.length_b   1.000
_cell.length_c   1.000
_cell.angle_alpha   90.00
_cell.angle_beta   90.00
_cell.angle_gamma   90.00
#
_symmetry.space_group_name_H-M   'P 1'
#
loop_
_entity.id
_entity.type
_entity.pdbx_description
1 polymer ?
#
loop_
_entity_poly.entity_id
_entity_poly.type
_entity_poly.pdbx_seq_one_letter_code
_entity_poly.pdbx_strand_id
1 'polypeptide(L)'
;MLSHLKEKYHLDNVSANYISSKRSAIRLYRNRVVEIIFSEENIDSLDDFLPFADTLKEITLYKCNLSDLNALKRFERLKDLKLEYCSFPNMDIFNNFPDLPDLKTLEITKNKKINNLNISSNSIKTLNISDTSITNLANVNIPKLKELRTTNNYIKFIDKSFPKLENLYVDFKDFDFYSLKNTPNLQKLYGYNSDTNQKLEGLENCRKLKHLDLYDSPFTDFLPFKKLKSLEFLDIQENKIESLIGVEQMPHLKKLYMFYNPIKEISDITPIKNLQVIAIEKHKILKIVDDLNLLGIKYITLGEG
;
A
#
# COMPACT_ATOMS: atom_id res chain seq x y z
N MET A 1 26.32 14.26 24.35
CA MET A 1 24.97 14.14 23.74
C MET A 1 24.81 12.80 23.04
N LEU A 2 25.52 12.51 21.95
CA LEU A 2 25.62 11.14 21.41
C LEU A 2 26.16 10.13 22.43
N SER A 3 27.05 10.57 23.34
CA SER A 3 27.55 9.76 24.47
C SER A 3 26.43 9.22 25.37
N HIS A 4 25.40 10.03 25.66
CA HIS A 4 24.27 9.63 26.49
C HIS A 4 23.42 8.57 25.80
N LEU A 5 23.12 8.76 24.50
CA LEU A 5 22.38 7.75 23.73
C LEU A 5 23.15 6.44 23.60
N LYS A 6 24.49 6.50 23.43
CA LYS A 6 25.34 5.31 23.39
C LYS A 6 25.23 4.50 24.66
N GLU A 7 25.33 5.17 25.81
CA GLU A 7 25.24 4.53 27.12
C GLU A 7 23.83 3.97 27.38
N LYS A 8 22.79 4.78 27.16
CA LYS A 8 21.39 4.42 27.43
C LYS A 8 20.89 3.24 26.59
N TYR A 9 21.30 3.17 25.33
CA TYR A 9 20.83 2.17 24.36
C TYR A 9 21.92 1.18 23.92
N HIS A 10 23.03 1.11 24.66
CA HIS A 10 24.14 0.18 24.42
C HIS A 10 24.63 0.17 22.95
N LEU A 11 24.82 1.36 22.37
CA LEU A 11 25.25 1.53 20.98
C LEU A 11 26.78 1.48 20.87
N ASP A 12 27.34 0.30 21.15
CA ASP A 12 28.78 0.09 21.30
C ASP A 12 29.53 -0.05 19.96
N ASN A 13 28.83 -0.37 18.87
CA ASN A 13 29.44 -0.55 17.56
C ASN A 13 29.51 0.81 16.83
N VAL A 14 30.73 1.26 16.52
CA VAL A 14 30.95 2.53 15.81
C VAL A 14 31.60 2.24 14.46
N SER A 15 30.99 2.76 13.39
CA SER A 15 31.56 2.78 12.04
C SER A 15 31.56 4.21 11.49
N ALA A 16 32.09 4.41 10.28
CA ALA A 16 32.24 5.74 9.68
C ALA A 16 30.95 6.58 9.68
N ASN A 17 29.79 5.95 9.43
CA ASN A 17 28.50 6.63 9.31
C ASN A 17 27.44 6.11 10.28
N TYR A 18 27.77 5.17 11.18
CA TYR A 18 26.79 4.59 12.09
C TYR A 18 27.33 4.43 13.50
N ILE A 19 26.43 4.58 14.45
CA ILE A 19 26.59 4.19 15.84
C ILE A 19 25.44 3.22 16.14
N SER A 20 25.73 1.98 16.49
CA SER A 20 24.72 0.91 16.56
C SER A 20 24.94 -0.10 17.68
N SER A 21 23.88 -0.83 17.99
CA SER A 21 23.89 -2.07 18.76
C SER A 21 23.53 -3.24 17.82
N LYS A 22 23.15 -4.40 18.39
CA LYS A 22 22.60 -5.50 17.60
C LYS A 22 21.21 -5.22 17.02
N ARG A 23 20.46 -4.27 17.60
CA ARG A 23 19.04 -4.03 17.27
C ARG A 23 18.77 -2.59 16.84
N SER A 24 19.58 -1.65 17.30
CA SER A 24 19.34 -0.22 17.15
C SER A 24 20.52 0.43 16.42
N ALA A 25 20.28 1.51 15.68
CA ALA A 25 21.28 2.22 14.92
C ALA A 25 20.94 3.71 14.80
N ILE A 26 21.97 4.53 14.81
CA ILE A 26 21.92 5.95 14.51
C ILE A 26 22.83 6.18 13.31
N ARG A 27 22.27 6.70 12.21
CA ARG A 27 23.04 7.06 11.04
C ARG A 27 23.44 8.53 11.09
N LEU A 28 24.69 8.77 10.71
CA LEU A 28 25.31 10.07 10.62
C LEU A 28 25.51 10.44 9.14
N TYR A 29 25.34 11.72 8.83
CA TYR A 29 25.79 12.30 7.56
C TYR A 29 26.55 13.59 7.88
N ARG A 30 27.82 13.65 7.46
CA ARG A 30 28.73 14.75 7.79
C ARG A 30 28.73 15.07 9.30
N ASN A 31 28.85 14.03 10.12
CA ASN A 31 28.85 14.08 11.59
C ASN A 31 27.56 14.62 12.24
N ARG A 32 26.44 14.67 11.51
CA ARG A 32 25.12 15.03 12.05
C ARG A 32 24.19 13.83 12.02
N VAL A 33 23.40 13.64 13.06
CA VAL A 33 22.39 12.57 13.13
C VAL A 33 21.29 12.88 12.12
N VAL A 34 21.01 11.94 11.23
CA VAL A 34 20.00 12.11 10.17
C VAL A 34 18.94 11.04 10.18
N GLU A 35 19.20 9.90 10.80
CA GLU A 35 18.26 8.79 10.92
C GLU A 35 18.49 8.07 12.24
N ILE A 36 17.39 7.65 12.85
CA ILE A 36 17.40 6.72 13.98
C ILE A 36 16.54 5.50 13.66
N ILE A 37 17.05 4.33 14.02
CA ILE A 37 16.37 3.06 13.96
C ILE A 37 16.49 2.44 15.35
N PHE A 38 15.39 2.21 16.04
CA PHE A 38 15.39 1.54 17.34
C PHE A 38 14.43 0.36 17.32
N SER A 39 14.86 -0.75 17.92
CA SER A 39 14.11 -2.01 17.90
C SER A 39 14.11 -2.67 19.26
N GLU A 40 12.91 -2.93 19.79
CA GLU A 40 12.68 -3.58 21.10
C GLU A 40 13.25 -2.76 22.28
N GLU A 41 13.18 -1.44 22.15
CA GLU A 41 13.72 -0.46 23.10
C GLU A 41 12.58 0.27 23.83
N ASN A 42 12.81 0.61 25.10
CA ASN A 42 11.84 1.40 25.86
C ASN A 42 12.05 2.90 25.60
N ILE A 43 11.25 3.47 24.71
CA ILE A 43 11.34 4.88 24.26
C ILE A 43 10.06 5.60 24.66
N ASP A 44 9.89 5.84 25.96
CA ASP A 44 8.67 6.44 26.50
C ASP A 44 8.24 7.74 25.78
N SER A 45 9.21 8.59 25.43
CA SER A 45 9.05 9.76 24.58
C SER A 45 10.23 9.92 23.62
N LEU A 46 10.07 10.77 22.60
CA LEU A 46 11.16 11.12 21.67
C LEU A 46 12.09 12.23 22.20
N ASP A 47 12.02 12.56 23.49
CA ASP A 47 12.76 13.69 24.07
C ASP A 47 14.28 13.51 24.01
N ASP A 48 14.76 12.27 24.12
CA ASP A 48 16.19 11.95 24.01
C ASP A 48 16.77 12.33 22.63
N PHE A 49 15.91 12.48 21.62
CA PHE A 49 16.30 12.80 20.25
C PHE A 49 16.11 14.28 19.89
N LEU A 50 15.49 15.10 20.76
CA LEU A 50 15.33 16.54 20.56
C LEU A 50 16.64 17.28 20.25
N PRO A 51 17.80 16.89 20.80
CA PRO A 51 19.04 17.56 20.45
C PRO A 51 19.48 17.41 18.98
N PHE A 52 18.83 16.52 18.22
CA PHE A 52 19.07 16.30 16.79
C PHE A 52 17.87 16.74 15.93
N ALA A 53 16.90 17.45 16.50
CA ALA A 53 15.64 17.76 15.82
C ALA A 53 15.80 18.63 14.56
N ASP A 54 16.89 19.41 14.48
CA ASP A 54 17.25 20.26 13.34
C ASP A 54 17.89 19.50 12.15
N THR A 55 18.20 18.22 12.34
CA THR A 55 18.99 17.41 11.40
C THR A 55 18.36 16.05 11.10
N LEU A 56 17.59 15.50 12.03
CA LEU A 56 16.92 14.22 11.91
C LEU A 56 15.85 14.27 10.80
N LYS A 57 15.93 13.30 9.88
CA LYS A 57 15.06 13.17 8.71
C LYS A 57 14.22 11.90 8.76
N GLU A 58 14.68 10.88 9.47
CA GLU A 58 14.05 9.56 9.45
C GLU A 58 14.01 9.00 10.88
N ILE A 59 12.84 8.54 11.31
CA ILE A 59 12.65 7.84 12.59
C ILE A 59 11.96 6.52 12.26
N THR A 60 12.62 5.41 12.62
CA THR A 60 12.05 4.07 12.54
C THR A 60 12.07 3.43 13.91
N LEU A 61 10.90 3.08 14.43
CA LEU A 61 10.72 2.42 15.71
C LEU A 61 10.02 1.08 15.49
N TYR A 62 10.64 0.01 15.96
CA TYR A 62 10.12 -1.35 15.86
C TYR A 62 9.95 -1.95 17.27
N LYS A 63 8.75 -2.41 17.62
CA LYS A 63 8.48 -2.98 18.96
C LYS A 63 8.91 -2.08 20.13
N CYS A 64 8.84 -0.77 19.94
CA CYS A 64 9.12 0.20 21.01
C CYS A 64 7.83 0.57 21.76
N ASN A 65 7.95 0.91 23.03
CA ASN A 65 6.86 1.55 23.78
C ASN A 65 6.92 3.06 23.59
N LEU A 66 5.79 3.73 23.33
CA LEU A 66 5.66 5.18 23.18
C LEU A 66 4.43 5.66 23.96
N SER A 67 4.64 6.52 24.96
CA SER A 67 3.56 7.12 25.75
C SER A 67 3.15 8.49 25.21
N ASP A 68 4.05 9.17 24.52
CA ASP A 68 3.82 10.50 23.97
C ASP A 68 4.52 10.72 22.61
N LEU A 69 3.88 11.51 21.73
CA LEU A 69 4.40 11.96 20.44
C LEU A 69 4.60 13.48 20.38
N ASN A 70 4.36 14.26 21.45
CA ASN A 70 4.44 15.72 21.43
C ASN A 70 5.80 16.27 20.97
N ALA A 71 6.89 15.56 21.25
CA ALA A 71 8.23 15.94 20.80
C ALA A 71 8.33 16.02 19.27
N LEU A 72 7.49 15.28 18.51
CA LEU A 72 7.45 15.30 17.04
C LEU A 72 7.39 16.73 16.49
N LYS A 73 6.69 17.66 17.16
CA LYS A 73 6.53 19.06 16.73
C LYS A 73 7.85 19.82 16.56
N ARG A 74 8.96 19.31 17.14
CA ARG A 74 10.29 19.92 17.06
C ARG A 74 11.10 19.43 15.86
N PHE A 75 10.74 18.30 15.26
CA PHE A 75 11.49 17.67 14.17
C PHE A 75 11.04 18.22 12.80
N GLU A 76 11.30 19.49 12.55
CA GLU A 76 10.82 20.22 11.35
C GLU A 76 11.35 19.65 10.02
N ARG A 77 12.42 18.84 10.06
CA ARG A 77 13.04 18.22 8.87
C ARG A 77 12.75 16.73 8.73
N LEU A 78 11.89 16.20 9.60
CA LEU A 78 11.47 14.80 9.54
C LEU A 78 10.69 14.56 8.24
N LYS A 79 11.14 13.58 7.46
CA LYS A 79 10.58 13.17 6.17
C LYS A 79 9.86 11.85 6.26
N ASP A 80 10.35 10.94 7.08
CA ASP A 80 9.81 9.59 7.20
C ASP A 80 9.70 9.21 8.68
N LEU A 81 8.49 8.82 9.10
CA LEU A 81 8.20 8.29 10.43
C LEU A 81 7.57 6.91 10.28
N LYS A 82 8.21 5.90 10.88
CA LYS A 82 7.76 4.52 10.86
C LYS A 82 7.63 3.98 12.27
N LEU A 83 6.43 3.53 12.62
CA LEU A 83 6.08 2.96 13.91
C LEU A 83 5.49 1.57 13.67
N GLU A 84 6.29 0.52 13.87
CA GLU A 84 5.91 -0.86 13.59
C GLU A 84 5.90 -1.70 14.88
N TYR A 85 4.82 -2.44 15.14
CA TYR A 85 4.65 -3.24 16.37
C TYR A 85 4.84 -2.44 17.68
N CYS A 86 4.71 -1.11 17.64
CA CYS A 86 4.84 -0.27 18.82
C CYS A 86 3.67 -0.47 19.79
N SER A 87 3.96 -0.32 21.08
CA SER A 87 2.92 -0.27 22.11
C SER A 87 2.64 1.17 22.52
N PHE A 88 1.36 1.48 22.65
CA PHE A 88 0.88 2.79 23.07
C PHE A 88 0.00 2.58 24.31
N PRO A 89 0.40 3.07 25.49
CA PRO A 89 -0.42 2.99 26.70
C PRO A 89 -1.73 3.79 26.54
N ASN A 90 -1.67 4.91 25.81
CA ASN A 90 -2.81 5.73 25.46
C ASN A 90 -3.23 5.48 24.01
N MET A 91 -4.46 5.05 23.80
CA MET A 91 -5.02 4.77 22.47
C MET A 91 -5.27 6.04 21.65
N ASP A 92 -5.36 7.19 22.31
CA ASP A 92 -5.59 8.50 21.72
C ASP A 92 -4.29 9.24 21.37
N ILE A 93 -3.15 8.55 21.32
CA ILE A 93 -1.83 9.17 21.08
C ILE A 93 -1.76 9.96 19.76
N PHE A 94 -2.62 9.64 18.79
CA PHE A 94 -2.70 10.35 17.52
C PHE A 94 -3.66 11.56 17.53
N ASN A 95 -4.44 11.80 18.58
CA ASN A 95 -5.39 12.93 18.62
C ASN A 95 -4.72 14.31 18.48
N ASN A 96 -3.44 14.41 18.80
CA ASN A 96 -2.63 15.62 18.69
C ASN A 96 -1.41 15.44 17.76
N PHE A 97 -1.52 14.59 16.74
CA PHE A 97 -0.41 14.40 15.80
C PHE A 97 -0.06 15.73 15.10
N PRO A 98 1.19 16.22 15.20
CA PRO A 98 1.55 17.54 14.68
C PRO A 98 1.62 17.55 13.15
N ASP A 99 1.23 18.66 12.51
CA ASP A 99 1.49 18.88 11.08
C ASP A 99 2.97 19.21 10.87
N LEU A 100 3.74 18.20 10.45
CA LEU A 100 5.18 18.32 10.20
C LEU A 100 5.42 18.79 8.76
N PRO A 101 6.13 19.92 8.53
CA PRO A 101 6.18 20.56 7.22
C PRO A 101 6.87 19.71 6.14
N ASP A 102 7.84 18.88 6.52
CA ASP A 102 8.62 18.05 5.60
C ASP A 102 8.22 16.56 5.58
N LEU A 103 7.26 16.13 6.42
CA LEU A 103 6.90 14.71 6.56
C LEU A 103 6.20 14.21 5.30
N LYS A 104 6.84 13.30 4.57
CA LYS A 104 6.34 12.72 3.31
C LYS A 104 5.70 11.36 3.52
N THR A 105 6.26 10.57 4.43
CA THR A 105 5.83 9.19 4.66
C THR A 105 5.51 9.00 6.13
N LEU A 106 4.32 8.49 6.40
CA LEU A 106 3.92 8.04 7.72
C LEU A 106 3.48 6.57 7.64
N GLU A 107 4.18 5.71 8.37
CA GLU A 107 3.85 4.30 8.50
C GLU A 107 3.53 3.98 9.97
N ILE A 108 2.31 3.49 10.22
CA ILE A 108 1.82 3.05 11.52
C ILE A 108 1.31 1.63 11.32
N THR A 109 2.23 0.68 11.15
CA THR A 109 1.91 -0.68 10.73
C THR A 109 1.99 -1.67 11.89
N LYS A 110 1.26 -2.78 11.78
CA LYS A 110 1.30 -3.88 12.78
C LYS A 110 0.92 -3.47 14.20
N ASN A 111 0.18 -2.37 14.35
CA ASN A 111 -0.27 -1.82 15.63
C ASN A 111 -1.74 -2.15 15.86
N LYS A 112 -2.05 -3.45 16.03
CA LYS A 112 -3.44 -3.97 16.06
C LYS A 112 -4.36 -3.35 17.12
N LYS A 113 -3.83 -2.72 18.16
CA LYS A 113 -4.66 -2.05 19.15
C LYS A 113 -5.25 -0.73 18.59
N ILE A 114 -4.51 -0.02 17.73
CA ILE A 114 -4.93 1.28 17.19
C ILE A 114 -6.19 1.10 16.36
N ASN A 115 -7.27 1.78 16.75
CA ASN A 115 -8.57 1.70 16.08
C ASN A 115 -9.09 3.05 15.57
N ASN A 116 -8.40 4.14 15.90
CA ASN A 116 -8.71 5.49 15.46
C ASN A 116 -7.42 6.16 14.96
N LEU A 117 -7.59 7.19 14.13
CA LEU A 117 -6.50 8.00 13.63
C LEU A 117 -6.99 9.41 13.39
N ASN A 118 -6.32 10.40 13.98
CA ASN A 118 -6.61 11.81 13.78
C ASN A 118 -5.35 12.50 13.25
N ILE A 119 -5.32 12.78 11.96
CA ILE A 119 -4.13 13.34 11.30
C ILE A 119 -4.59 14.40 10.32
N SER A 120 -4.11 15.62 10.51
CA SER A 120 -4.21 16.68 9.52
C SER A 120 -2.81 17.04 9.04
N SER A 121 -2.54 16.89 7.74
CA SER A 121 -1.22 17.23 7.20
C SER A 121 -1.23 17.71 5.76
N ASN A 122 -0.42 18.73 5.48
CA ASN A 122 -0.24 19.31 4.15
C ASN A 122 1.01 18.81 3.40
N SER A 123 1.79 17.91 4.01
CA SER A 123 3.09 17.44 3.52
C SER A 123 3.08 15.96 3.14
N ILE A 124 2.32 15.13 3.89
CA ILE A 124 2.26 13.68 3.71
C ILE A 124 1.78 13.32 2.30
N LYS A 125 2.53 12.41 1.67
CA LYS A 125 2.25 11.83 0.35
C LYS A 125 1.94 10.34 0.41
N THR A 126 2.48 9.65 1.41
CA THR A 126 2.27 8.22 1.63
C THR A 126 1.83 7.98 3.06
N LEU A 127 0.68 7.34 3.22
CA LEU A 127 0.15 6.88 4.51
C LEU A 127 -0.02 5.37 4.47
N ASN A 128 0.65 4.66 5.37
CA ASN A 128 0.49 3.23 5.55
C ASN A 128 -0.01 2.93 6.96
N ILE A 129 -1.22 2.43 7.07
CA ILE A 129 -1.88 2.06 8.33
C ILE A 129 -2.32 0.60 8.33
N SER A 130 -1.62 -0.21 7.55
CA SER A 130 -1.91 -1.64 7.39
C SER A 130 -1.68 -2.39 8.71
N ASP A 131 -2.43 -3.46 8.93
CA ASP A 131 -2.38 -4.27 10.16
C ASP A 131 -2.68 -3.47 11.45
N THR A 132 -3.67 -2.58 11.36
CA THR A 132 -4.28 -1.86 12.49
C THR A 132 -5.75 -2.26 12.62
N SER A 133 -6.43 -1.78 13.66
CA SER A 133 -7.87 -1.98 13.84
C SER A 133 -8.69 -0.74 13.45
N ILE A 134 -8.17 0.12 12.57
CA ILE A 134 -8.87 1.33 12.12
C ILE A 134 -10.09 0.95 11.28
N THR A 135 -11.21 1.62 11.54
CA THR A 135 -12.52 1.34 10.90
C THR A 135 -12.92 2.36 9.85
N ASN A 136 -12.40 3.59 9.91
CA ASN A 136 -12.73 4.68 8.99
C ASN A 136 -11.62 5.75 8.94
N LEU A 137 -11.74 6.71 8.02
CA LEU A 137 -10.75 7.77 7.78
C LEU A 137 -11.32 9.17 8.09
N ALA A 138 -12.40 9.26 8.88
CA ALA A 138 -13.15 10.48 9.08
C ALA A 138 -12.32 11.67 9.62
N ASN A 139 -11.29 11.37 10.41
CA ASN A 139 -10.37 12.35 11.01
C ASN A 139 -9.00 12.40 10.32
N VAL A 140 -8.88 11.84 9.10
CA VAL A 140 -7.65 11.88 8.29
C VAL A 140 -7.81 12.92 7.19
N ASN A 141 -7.20 14.08 7.35
CA ASN A 141 -7.21 15.19 6.40
C ASN A 141 -5.82 15.39 5.77
N ILE A 142 -5.56 14.70 4.65
CA ILE A 142 -4.29 14.75 3.93
C ILE A 142 -4.55 15.03 2.44
N PRO A 143 -4.80 16.30 2.04
CA PRO A 143 -5.24 16.63 0.68
C PRO A 143 -4.21 16.35 -0.42
N LYS A 144 -2.93 16.16 -0.06
CA LYS A 144 -1.83 15.85 -0.99
C LYS A 144 -1.45 14.36 -1.03
N LEU A 145 -2.22 13.50 -0.35
CA LEU A 145 -1.97 12.06 -0.30
C LEU A 145 -1.98 11.45 -1.72
N LYS A 146 -0.93 10.73 -2.07
CA LYS A 146 -0.75 10.02 -3.34
C LYS A 146 -0.89 8.52 -3.18
N GLU A 147 -0.49 7.98 -2.03
CA GLU A 147 -0.56 6.55 -1.73
C GLU A 147 -1.16 6.31 -0.36
N LEU A 148 -2.15 5.41 -0.31
CA LEU A 148 -2.83 4.99 0.90
C LEU A 148 -2.82 3.47 0.98
N ARG A 149 -2.31 2.92 2.09
CA ARG A 149 -2.29 1.48 2.38
C ARG A 149 -3.07 1.18 3.65
N THR A 150 -4.09 0.34 3.51
CA THR A 150 -5.06 0.01 4.56
C THR A 150 -5.35 -1.49 4.61
N THR A 151 -4.39 -2.34 4.25
CA THR A 151 -4.62 -3.79 4.23
C THR A 151 -4.61 -4.36 5.65
N ASN A 152 -5.29 -5.49 5.88
CA ASN A 152 -5.44 -6.09 7.20
C ASN A 152 -6.00 -5.11 8.25
N ASN A 153 -7.07 -4.40 7.91
CA ASN A 153 -7.79 -3.53 8.85
C ASN A 153 -9.32 -3.66 8.69
N TYR A 154 -10.10 -2.73 9.27
CA TYR A 154 -11.55 -2.75 9.22
C TYR A 154 -12.16 -1.65 8.33
N ILE A 155 -11.36 -1.02 7.47
CA ILE A 155 -11.82 0.00 6.52
C ILE A 155 -12.53 -0.69 5.36
N LYS A 156 -13.82 -0.43 5.21
CA LYS A 156 -14.65 -0.98 4.13
C LYS A 156 -15.04 0.03 3.07
N PHE A 157 -14.73 1.31 3.26
CA PHE A 157 -15.07 2.38 2.32
C PHE A 157 -14.18 3.60 2.52
N ILE A 158 -14.07 4.43 1.48
CA ILE A 158 -13.40 5.73 1.50
C ILE A 158 -14.43 6.84 1.79
N ASP A 159 -14.52 7.24 3.04
CA ASP A 159 -15.48 8.21 3.58
C ASP A 159 -15.09 9.69 3.38
N LYS A 160 -13.92 9.94 2.77
CA LYS A 160 -13.36 11.28 2.52
C LYS A 160 -12.85 11.43 1.09
N SER A 161 -12.75 12.68 0.65
CA SER A 161 -12.15 13.01 -0.63
C SER A 161 -10.62 13.01 -0.53
N PHE A 162 -9.96 12.16 -1.32
CA PHE A 162 -8.51 12.19 -1.52
C PHE A 162 -8.22 12.58 -2.97
N PRO A 163 -8.23 13.89 -3.30
CA PRO A 163 -8.21 14.36 -4.68
C PRO A 163 -6.89 14.11 -5.40
N LYS A 164 -5.80 13.77 -4.69
CA LYS A 164 -4.48 13.48 -5.26
C LYS A 164 -4.10 12.00 -5.18
N LEU A 165 -4.99 11.14 -4.67
CA LEU A 165 -4.69 9.73 -4.48
C LEU A 165 -4.53 9.04 -5.84
N GLU A 166 -3.39 8.38 -6.02
CA GLU A 166 -2.99 7.67 -7.24
C GLU A 166 -2.94 6.16 -6.99
N ASN A 167 -2.49 5.72 -5.81
CA ASN A 167 -2.35 4.31 -5.44
C ASN A 167 -3.15 4.01 -4.16
N LEU A 168 -3.97 2.96 -4.20
CA LEU A 168 -4.75 2.49 -3.05
C LEU A 168 -4.56 0.99 -2.86
N TYR A 169 -4.28 0.58 -1.62
CA TYR A 169 -4.16 -0.81 -1.20
C TYR A 169 -5.19 -1.06 -0.12
N VAL A 170 -6.14 -1.96 -0.39
CA VAL A 170 -7.29 -2.24 0.49
C VAL A 170 -7.54 -3.73 0.58
N ASP A 171 -8.14 -4.16 1.69
CA ASP A 171 -8.77 -5.46 1.73
C ASP A 171 -10.07 -5.38 0.93
N PHE A 172 -10.25 -6.29 -0.02
CA PHE A 172 -11.41 -6.28 -0.90
C PHE A 172 -12.64 -6.86 -0.25
N LYS A 173 -12.52 -7.85 0.63
CA LYS A 173 -13.66 -8.41 1.34
C LYS A 173 -14.55 -7.31 1.95
N ASP A 174 -15.81 -7.29 1.55
CA ASP A 174 -16.85 -6.34 1.96
C ASP A 174 -16.54 -4.86 1.63
N PHE A 175 -15.61 -4.58 0.72
CA PHE A 175 -15.25 -3.21 0.36
C PHE A 175 -16.31 -2.58 -0.56
N ASP A 176 -16.78 -1.40 -0.22
CA ASP A 176 -17.72 -0.63 -1.04
C ASP A 176 -16.98 0.21 -2.09
N PHE A 177 -16.92 -0.30 -3.32
CA PHE A 177 -16.28 0.43 -4.43
C PHE A 177 -17.02 1.70 -4.85
N TYR A 178 -18.30 1.91 -4.48
CA TYR A 178 -18.96 3.19 -4.76
C TYR A 178 -18.29 4.37 -4.02
N SER A 179 -17.62 4.08 -2.89
CA SER A 179 -16.86 5.07 -2.16
C SER A 179 -15.67 5.65 -2.94
N LEU A 180 -15.17 4.93 -3.95
CA LEU A 180 -14.05 5.37 -4.79
C LEU A 180 -14.38 6.57 -5.68
N LYS A 181 -15.66 6.97 -5.79
CA LYS A 181 -16.06 8.26 -6.39
C LYS A 181 -15.35 9.47 -5.76
N ASN A 182 -14.91 9.33 -4.50
CA ASN A 182 -14.18 10.34 -3.75
C ASN A 182 -12.66 10.38 -4.08
N THR A 183 -12.19 9.50 -4.97
CA THR A 183 -10.78 9.35 -5.36
C THR A 183 -10.59 9.51 -6.88
N PRO A 184 -10.89 10.70 -7.45
CA PRO A 184 -11.06 10.88 -8.90
C PRO A 184 -9.76 10.74 -9.73
N ASN A 185 -8.60 10.63 -9.07
CA ASN A 185 -7.30 10.47 -9.71
C ASN A 185 -6.67 9.10 -9.48
N LEU A 186 -7.42 8.14 -8.92
CA LEU A 186 -6.95 6.79 -8.67
C LEU A 186 -6.49 6.11 -9.98
N GLN A 187 -5.26 5.62 -9.97
CA GLN A 187 -4.61 4.96 -11.11
C GLN A 187 -4.30 3.49 -10.82
N LYS A 188 -4.04 3.15 -9.56
CA LYS A 188 -3.70 1.78 -9.17
C LYS A 188 -4.51 1.37 -7.95
N LEU A 189 -5.18 0.23 -8.07
CA LEU A 189 -5.96 -0.37 -7.01
C LEU A 189 -5.44 -1.78 -6.78
N TYR A 190 -4.95 -2.01 -5.57
CA TYR A 190 -4.38 -3.27 -5.13
C TYR A 190 -5.31 -3.92 -4.11
N GLY A 191 -5.88 -5.07 -4.48
CA GLY A 191 -6.74 -5.86 -3.61
C GLY A 191 -5.98 -6.93 -2.84
N TYR A 192 -6.29 -7.04 -1.55
CA TYR A 192 -5.85 -8.11 -0.65
C TYR A 192 -7.09 -8.73 0.00
N ASN A 193 -6.95 -9.92 0.59
CA ASN A 193 -8.02 -10.54 1.39
C ASN A 193 -9.40 -10.43 0.73
N SER A 194 -9.52 -10.85 -0.52
CA SER A 194 -10.81 -10.95 -1.19
C SER A 194 -11.60 -12.13 -0.66
N ASP A 195 -12.89 -12.18 -1.03
CA ASP A 195 -13.64 -13.43 -0.99
C ASP A 195 -14.62 -13.51 -2.15
N THR A 196 -15.13 -14.71 -2.37
CA THR A 196 -16.05 -15.01 -3.48
C THR A 196 -17.39 -14.29 -3.40
N ASN A 197 -17.68 -13.51 -2.36
CA ASN A 197 -18.91 -12.72 -2.26
C ASN A 197 -18.68 -11.24 -2.63
N GLN A 198 -17.45 -10.86 -2.96
CA GLN A 198 -17.11 -9.47 -3.21
C GLN A 198 -17.85 -8.91 -4.43
N LYS A 199 -18.61 -7.86 -4.18
CA LYS A 199 -19.32 -7.08 -5.20
C LYS A 199 -18.36 -6.13 -5.91
N LEU A 200 -18.49 -6.01 -7.22
CA LEU A 200 -17.62 -5.15 -8.05
C LEU A 200 -18.28 -3.83 -8.46
N GLU A 201 -19.57 -3.67 -8.17
CA GLU A 201 -20.33 -2.46 -8.46
C GLU A 201 -19.69 -1.24 -7.78
N GLY A 202 -19.57 -0.15 -8.53
CA GLY A 202 -18.86 1.06 -8.11
C GLY A 202 -17.46 1.19 -8.74
N LEU A 203 -16.81 0.07 -9.14
CA LEU A 203 -15.52 0.12 -9.84
C LEU A 203 -15.59 0.91 -11.14
N GLU A 204 -16.76 0.96 -11.80
CA GLU A 204 -16.97 1.76 -13.01
C GLU A 204 -16.71 3.26 -12.86
N ASN A 205 -16.64 3.76 -11.62
CA ASN A 205 -16.29 5.14 -11.31
C ASN A 205 -14.77 5.41 -11.46
N CYS A 206 -13.93 4.38 -11.40
CA CYS A 206 -12.48 4.48 -11.47
C CYS A 206 -11.96 4.59 -12.92
N ARG A 207 -12.45 5.57 -13.69
CA ARG A 207 -12.18 5.68 -15.14
C ARG A 207 -10.70 5.90 -15.52
N LYS A 208 -9.88 6.36 -14.56
CA LYS A 208 -8.43 6.57 -14.74
C LYS A 208 -7.58 5.38 -14.27
N LEU A 209 -8.22 4.31 -13.80
CA LEU A 209 -7.52 3.13 -13.32
C LEU A 209 -6.74 2.47 -14.47
N LYS A 210 -5.45 2.23 -14.21
CA LYS A 210 -4.48 1.63 -15.12
C LYS A 210 -4.01 0.26 -14.65
N HIS A 211 -4.05 0.03 -13.35
CA HIS A 211 -3.60 -1.19 -12.68
C HIS A 211 -4.70 -1.64 -11.73
N LEU A 212 -5.11 -2.91 -11.86
CA LEU A 212 -6.07 -3.54 -10.97
C LEU A 212 -5.61 -4.97 -10.65
N ASP A 213 -5.50 -5.25 -9.35
CA ASP A 213 -5.29 -6.61 -8.84
C ASP A 213 -6.56 -7.05 -8.12
N LEU A 214 -7.13 -8.19 -8.52
CA LEU A 214 -8.38 -8.77 -8.02
C LEU A 214 -8.22 -10.28 -7.91
N TYR A 215 -8.11 -10.81 -6.70
CA TYR A 215 -8.03 -12.26 -6.46
C TYR A 215 -9.34 -12.77 -5.85
N ASP A 216 -9.61 -14.08 -5.93
CA ASP A 216 -10.73 -14.78 -5.25
C ASP A 216 -12.08 -14.02 -5.26
N SER A 217 -12.57 -13.64 -6.43
CA SER A 217 -13.78 -12.83 -6.63
C SER A 217 -14.84 -13.58 -7.48
N PRO A 218 -16.14 -13.23 -7.37
CA PRO A 218 -17.25 -14.02 -7.94
C PRO A 218 -17.45 -13.96 -9.47
N PHE A 219 -16.61 -13.25 -10.22
CA PHE A 219 -16.90 -12.98 -11.63
C PHE A 219 -16.36 -14.06 -12.57
N THR A 220 -17.10 -14.30 -13.65
CA THR A 220 -16.82 -15.35 -14.64
C THR A 220 -16.45 -14.80 -16.03
N ASP A 221 -16.60 -13.50 -16.25
CA ASP A 221 -16.24 -12.78 -17.47
C ASP A 221 -15.74 -11.35 -17.17
N PHE A 222 -15.37 -10.59 -18.20
CA PHE A 222 -14.77 -9.25 -18.07
C PHE A 222 -15.77 -8.10 -18.19
N LEU A 223 -17.07 -8.37 -18.33
CA LEU A 223 -18.10 -7.34 -18.44
C LEU A 223 -18.15 -6.38 -17.24
N PRO A 224 -17.85 -6.78 -15.98
CA PRO A 224 -17.73 -5.84 -14.87
C PRO A 224 -16.72 -4.71 -15.13
N PHE A 225 -15.68 -4.97 -15.92
CA PHE A 225 -14.60 -4.01 -16.18
C PHE A 225 -14.87 -3.11 -17.41
N LYS A 226 -16.03 -3.21 -18.06
CA LYS A 226 -16.32 -2.54 -19.34
C LYS A 226 -16.15 -1.02 -19.34
N LYS A 227 -16.20 -0.37 -18.17
CA LYS A 227 -16.02 1.08 -17.99
C LYS A 227 -14.59 1.49 -17.68
N LEU A 228 -13.69 0.55 -17.37
CA LEU A 228 -12.27 0.76 -17.06
C LEU A 228 -11.45 0.89 -18.35
N LYS A 229 -11.79 1.87 -19.19
CA LYS A 229 -11.18 2.03 -20.52
C LYS A 229 -9.67 2.33 -20.48
N SER A 230 -9.17 2.87 -19.37
CA SER A 230 -7.75 3.22 -19.17
C SER A 230 -6.90 2.05 -18.65
N LEU A 231 -7.49 0.87 -18.41
CA LEU A 231 -6.77 -0.24 -17.80
C LEU A 231 -5.65 -0.74 -18.71
N GLU A 232 -4.43 -0.85 -18.18
CA GLU A 232 -3.23 -1.30 -18.88
C GLU A 232 -2.71 -2.64 -18.33
N PHE A 233 -2.95 -2.90 -17.04
CA PHE A 233 -2.57 -4.11 -16.32
C PHE A 233 -3.76 -4.63 -15.51
N LEU A 234 -4.07 -5.91 -15.67
CA LEU A 234 -5.09 -6.62 -14.91
C LEU A 234 -4.52 -7.94 -14.39
N ASP A 235 -4.47 -8.08 -13.07
CA ASP A 235 -4.17 -9.34 -12.41
C ASP A 235 -5.45 -9.90 -11.79
N ILE A 236 -5.89 -11.03 -12.31
CA ILE A 236 -7.12 -11.72 -11.90
C ILE A 236 -6.86 -13.21 -11.69
N GLN A 237 -5.72 -13.54 -11.12
CA GLN A 237 -5.42 -14.91 -10.71
C GLN A 237 -6.42 -15.42 -9.65
N GLU A 238 -6.63 -16.74 -9.61
CA GLU A 238 -7.47 -17.40 -8.60
C GLU A 238 -8.94 -16.92 -8.59
N ASN A 239 -9.51 -16.62 -9.76
CA ASN A 239 -10.93 -16.26 -9.91
C ASN A 239 -11.73 -17.39 -10.56
N LYS A 240 -12.95 -17.08 -11.04
CA LYS A 240 -13.87 -18.01 -11.69
C LYS A 240 -14.05 -17.70 -13.19
N ILE A 241 -13.05 -17.11 -13.85
CA ILE A 241 -13.14 -16.78 -15.28
C ILE A 241 -13.28 -18.04 -16.13
N GLU A 242 -14.34 -18.09 -16.92
CA GLU A 242 -14.62 -19.20 -17.84
C GLU A 242 -14.41 -18.80 -19.31
N SER A 243 -14.41 -17.49 -19.63
CA SER A 243 -14.26 -16.99 -21.00
C SER A 243 -13.62 -15.60 -21.07
N LEU A 244 -13.12 -15.21 -22.25
CA LEU A 244 -12.58 -13.86 -22.51
C LEU A 244 -13.64 -12.84 -22.93
N ILE A 245 -14.92 -13.14 -22.75
CA ILE A 245 -16.01 -12.23 -23.12
C ILE A 245 -15.84 -10.90 -22.38
N GLY A 246 -15.81 -9.79 -23.12
CA GLY A 246 -15.70 -8.44 -22.56
C GLY A 246 -14.28 -7.92 -22.45
N VAL A 247 -13.23 -8.71 -22.71
CA VAL A 247 -11.84 -8.23 -22.66
C VAL A 247 -11.61 -7.10 -23.66
N GLU A 248 -12.28 -7.15 -24.82
CA GLU A 248 -12.20 -6.11 -25.85
C GLU A 248 -12.72 -4.74 -25.38
N GLN A 249 -13.45 -4.71 -24.26
CA GLN A 249 -13.89 -3.48 -23.62
C GLN A 249 -12.76 -2.72 -22.92
N MET A 250 -11.57 -3.31 -22.79
CA MET A 250 -10.37 -2.68 -22.23
C MET A 250 -9.33 -2.49 -23.34
N PRO A 251 -9.51 -1.50 -24.23
CA PRO A 251 -8.71 -1.37 -25.46
C PRO A 251 -7.23 -1.06 -25.20
N HIS A 252 -6.88 -0.62 -23.99
CA HIS A 252 -5.51 -0.30 -23.60
C HIS A 252 -4.83 -1.39 -22.76
N LEU A 253 -5.51 -2.53 -22.55
CA LEU A 253 -4.96 -3.62 -21.77
C LEU A 253 -3.73 -4.20 -22.49
N LYS A 254 -2.60 -4.25 -21.78
CA LYS A 254 -1.32 -4.76 -22.30
C LYS A 254 -0.86 -6.02 -21.58
N LYS A 255 -1.26 -6.18 -20.32
CA LYS A 255 -0.83 -7.27 -19.45
C LYS A 255 -2.04 -7.86 -18.75
N LEU A 256 -2.24 -9.16 -18.90
CA LEU A 256 -3.36 -9.89 -18.32
C LEU A 256 -2.86 -11.18 -17.67
N TYR A 257 -2.97 -11.27 -16.35
CA TYR A 257 -2.60 -12.47 -15.58
C TYR A 257 -3.85 -13.16 -15.07
N MET A 258 -3.99 -14.46 -15.35
CA MET A 258 -5.21 -15.23 -15.13
C MET A 258 -4.93 -16.69 -14.71
N PHE A 259 -3.79 -16.98 -14.08
CA PHE A 259 -3.56 -18.30 -13.50
C PHE A 259 -4.70 -18.72 -12.56
N TYR A 260 -4.92 -20.03 -12.40
CA TYR A 260 -5.94 -20.57 -11.51
C TYR A 260 -7.36 -20.08 -11.81
N ASN A 261 -7.74 -20.08 -13.09
CA ASN A 261 -9.11 -19.81 -13.55
C ASN A 261 -9.64 -21.01 -14.37
N PRO A 262 -10.94 -21.34 -14.28
CA PRO A 262 -11.54 -22.51 -14.95
C PRO A 262 -11.76 -22.34 -16.47
N ILE A 263 -10.91 -21.57 -17.16
CA ILE A 263 -11.00 -21.33 -18.60
C ILE A 263 -10.55 -22.58 -19.37
N LYS A 264 -11.49 -23.21 -20.07
CA LYS A 264 -11.25 -24.50 -20.75
C LYS A 264 -10.62 -24.35 -22.12
N GLU A 265 -11.02 -23.32 -22.87
CA GLU A 265 -10.55 -23.02 -24.21
C GLU A 265 -10.73 -21.52 -24.54
N ILE A 266 -9.90 -20.99 -25.45
CA ILE A 266 -10.03 -19.64 -26.01
C ILE A 266 -10.12 -19.77 -27.53
N SER A 267 -11.30 -20.02 -28.09
CA SER A 267 -11.44 -20.26 -29.53
C SER A 267 -11.35 -18.99 -30.39
N ASP A 268 -11.59 -17.81 -29.81
CA ASP A 268 -11.49 -16.50 -30.47
C ASP A 268 -10.49 -15.59 -29.76
N ILE A 269 -9.44 -15.20 -30.47
CA ILE A 269 -8.36 -14.33 -29.98
C ILE A 269 -8.52 -12.86 -30.41
N THR A 270 -9.55 -12.56 -31.22
CA THR A 270 -9.88 -11.19 -31.64
C THR A 270 -10.02 -10.22 -30.46
N PRO A 271 -10.60 -10.63 -29.31
CA PRO A 271 -10.74 -9.75 -28.14
C PRO A 271 -9.41 -9.27 -27.52
N ILE A 272 -8.30 -9.99 -27.73
CA ILE A 272 -7.02 -9.76 -27.04
C ILE A 272 -5.90 -9.20 -27.93
N LYS A 273 -6.24 -8.67 -29.11
CA LYS A 273 -5.28 -8.15 -30.11
C LYS A 273 -4.28 -7.09 -29.62
N ASN A 274 -4.53 -6.45 -28.48
CA ASN A 274 -3.65 -5.40 -27.92
C ASN A 274 -2.76 -5.91 -26.77
N LEU A 275 -2.94 -7.16 -26.32
CA LEU A 275 -2.14 -7.74 -25.26
C LEU A 275 -0.68 -7.93 -25.70
N GLN A 276 0.23 -7.62 -24.79
CA GLN A 276 1.67 -7.83 -24.96
C GLN A 276 2.18 -8.95 -24.06
N VAL A 277 1.50 -9.20 -22.94
CA VAL A 277 1.80 -10.27 -21.98
C VAL A 277 0.50 -10.92 -21.56
N ILE A 278 0.49 -12.26 -21.61
CA ILE A 278 -0.58 -13.08 -21.07
C ILE A 278 0.01 -14.19 -20.22
N ALA A 279 -0.59 -14.42 -19.05
CA ALA A 279 -0.19 -15.48 -18.12
C ALA A 279 -1.42 -16.33 -17.79
N ILE A 280 -1.41 -17.61 -18.17
CA ILE A 280 -2.57 -18.51 -18.14
C ILE A 280 -2.14 -19.97 -17.91
N GLU A 281 -3.02 -20.80 -17.38
CA GLU A 281 -2.76 -22.24 -17.20
C GLU A 281 -2.68 -23.02 -18.51
N LYS A 282 -1.85 -24.07 -18.52
CA LYS A 282 -1.56 -24.86 -19.73
C LYS A 282 -2.63 -25.91 -20.05
N HIS A 283 -3.58 -26.20 -19.16
CA HIS A 283 -4.46 -27.37 -19.31
C HIS A 283 -5.51 -27.17 -20.42
N LYS A 284 -5.14 -27.58 -21.65
CA LYS A 284 -5.96 -27.65 -22.87
C LYS A 284 -5.90 -26.43 -23.81
N ILE A 285 -5.09 -25.42 -23.51
CA ILE A 285 -4.92 -24.19 -24.33
C ILE A 285 -3.76 -24.33 -25.35
N LEU A 286 -3.31 -25.55 -25.67
CA LEU A 286 -2.14 -25.78 -26.54
C LEU A 286 -2.27 -25.12 -27.92
N LYS A 287 -3.44 -25.25 -28.57
CA LYS A 287 -3.66 -24.72 -29.92
C LYS A 287 -3.57 -23.19 -29.99
N ILE A 288 -3.94 -22.50 -28.92
CA ILE A 288 -4.02 -21.03 -28.87
C ILE A 288 -2.66 -20.43 -28.55
N VAL A 289 -1.84 -21.09 -27.72
CA VAL A 289 -0.47 -20.60 -27.44
C VAL A 289 0.31 -20.39 -28.73
N ASP A 290 0.16 -21.29 -29.70
CA ASP A 290 0.78 -21.15 -31.02
C ASP A 290 0.23 -19.92 -31.78
N ASP A 291 -1.08 -19.71 -31.77
CA ASP A 291 -1.74 -18.56 -32.42
C ASP A 291 -1.47 -17.21 -31.71
N LEU A 292 -1.26 -17.21 -30.39
CA LEU A 292 -0.94 -16.02 -29.60
C LEU A 292 0.43 -15.44 -29.95
N ASN A 293 1.39 -16.28 -30.33
CA ASN A 293 2.68 -15.83 -30.83
C ASN A 293 2.51 -15.00 -32.12
N LEU A 294 1.50 -15.31 -32.95
CA LEU A 294 1.19 -14.58 -34.18
C LEU A 294 0.61 -13.18 -33.92
N LEU A 295 0.05 -12.93 -32.73
CA LEU A 295 -0.45 -11.62 -32.31
C LEU A 295 0.66 -10.68 -31.79
N GLY A 296 1.93 -11.10 -31.84
CA GLY A 296 3.04 -10.29 -31.34
C GLY A 296 3.11 -10.18 -29.81
N ILE A 297 2.51 -11.15 -29.11
CA ILE A 297 2.67 -11.29 -27.66
C ILE A 297 4.14 -11.53 -27.35
N LYS A 298 4.71 -10.68 -26.50
CA LYS A 298 6.15 -10.69 -26.18
C LYS A 298 6.51 -11.74 -25.15
N TYR A 299 5.59 -12.02 -24.23
CA TYR A 299 5.80 -12.92 -23.11
C TYR A 299 4.53 -13.73 -22.87
N ILE A 300 4.67 -15.07 -22.91
CA ILE A 300 3.64 -16.03 -22.51
C ILE A 300 4.22 -16.82 -21.35
N THR A 301 3.54 -16.79 -20.21
CA THR A 301 3.88 -17.63 -19.07
C THR A 301 2.79 -18.67 -18.88
N LEU A 302 3.19 -19.95 -18.90
CA LEU A 302 2.29 -21.08 -18.70
C LEU A 302 2.55 -21.69 -17.33
N GLY A 303 1.48 -21.85 -16.55
CA GLY A 303 1.51 -22.52 -15.25
C GLY A 303 1.40 -24.03 -15.44
N GLU A 304 2.09 -24.79 -14.60
CA GLU A 304 1.78 -26.20 -14.38
C GLU A 304 0.57 -26.31 -13.45
N GLY A 305 -0.20 -27.38 -13.57
CA GLY A 305 -1.23 -27.73 -12.59
C GLY A 305 -1.76 -29.12 -12.81
#